data_AF-A0A2E4FPV0-F1
#
_entry.id   AF-A0A2E4FPV0-F1
#
_cell.length_a   1.000
_cell.length_b   1.000
_cell.length_c   1.000
_cell.angle_alpha   90.00
_cell.angle_beta   90.00
_cell.angle_gamma   90.00
#
_symmetry.space_group_name_H-M   'P 1'
#
loop_
_entity.id
_entity.type
_entity.pdbx_description
1 polymer ?
#
loop_
_entity_poly.entity_id
_entity_poly.type
_entity_poly.pdbx_seq_one_letter_code
_entity_poly.pdbx_strand_id
1 'polypeptide(L)'
;MNASNASSGDQVGRRAHQSRIRAGTFCAGARGTSYSRHPRPPVPPTRHPSTRSVHGSGRSTDHPIMVRNRSPCRRPRTIPALCAICGSSPSRRRAAMIKVSISIGEHKANHGSPIPFAARAQHDGYTRRMCGRAYETYTEAELAALDEHGEPPDIDWLIPNYNMAPTETSPVVLVRDDRRAFAPFRWGLIPGWAHSVEAAAKYSLINARGEEISEKRSYAESFQHQRCIVPLSGFYEWKREDTTKRPYAIHLRDQPIMAVAGVWARWQPTVRVQPVYSFSIVTTAANDFMAKIHDRMPVILDYRDLDHWLDPDVHESERVQPLVRPCPSDWLAAYEVSPSVNSVRNKAPDVLQPLTSRDDYWPTLDF
;
A
#
# COMPACT_ATOMS: atom_id res chain seq x y z
N MET A 1 54.04 9.25 -58.35
CA MET A 1 54.74 8.00 -58.00
C MET A 1 53.71 7.10 -57.33
N ASN A 2 52.90 6.40 -58.13
CA ASN A 2 53.03 4.97 -58.49
C ASN A 2 52.69 4.08 -57.27
N ALA A 3 51.48 3.50 -57.22
CA ALA A 3 51.06 2.23 -57.86
C ALA A 3 51.13 1.09 -56.82
N SER A 4 50.01 0.54 -56.32
CA SER A 4 49.08 -0.41 -56.94
C SER A 4 49.53 -1.88 -56.86
N ASN A 5 48.59 -2.71 -56.40
CA ASN A 5 48.32 -4.11 -56.80
C ASN A 5 49.27 -5.23 -56.35
N ALA A 6 48.86 -6.49 -56.26
CA ALA A 6 47.56 -7.16 -56.06
C ALA A 6 47.83 -8.69 -56.02
N SER A 7 47.02 -9.40 -55.23
CA SER A 7 46.30 -10.67 -55.49
C SER A 7 46.97 -11.92 -56.11
N SER A 8 46.78 -13.05 -55.42
CA SER A 8 46.19 -14.33 -55.90
C SER A 8 45.95 -15.19 -54.63
N GLY A 9 44.76 -15.68 -54.23
CA GLY A 9 43.70 -16.40 -54.96
C GLY A 9 44.19 -17.82 -55.26
N ASP A 10 43.60 -18.95 -54.84
CA ASP A 10 42.18 -19.23 -54.57
C ASP A 10 42.01 -20.70 -54.01
N GLN A 11 40.83 -20.97 -53.43
CA GLN A 11 40.06 -22.24 -53.36
C GLN A 11 40.15 -23.32 -52.24
N VAL A 12 39.02 -23.35 -51.50
CA VAL A 12 38.04 -24.46 -51.29
C VAL A 12 38.42 -25.74 -50.51
N GLY A 13 37.67 -25.99 -49.42
CA GLY A 13 37.50 -27.34 -48.86
C GLY A 13 36.68 -27.43 -47.57
N ARG A 14 35.34 -27.53 -47.68
CA ARG A 14 34.43 -27.91 -46.59
C ARG A 14 34.74 -29.32 -46.06
N ARG A 15 34.63 -29.57 -44.75
CA ARG A 15 33.95 -30.76 -44.17
C ARG A 15 33.80 -30.67 -42.65
N ALA A 16 32.61 -31.05 -42.20
CA ALA A 16 32.16 -31.17 -40.82
C ALA A 16 32.49 -32.56 -40.24
N HIS A 17 32.66 -32.64 -38.91
CA HIS A 17 32.33 -33.81 -38.07
C HIS A 17 32.26 -33.34 -36.61
N GLN A 18 31.08 -33.11 -36.03
CA GLN A 18 30.28 -34.07 -35.26
C GLN A 18 31.10 -34.93 -34.28
N SER A 19 31.24 -34.47 -33.04
CA SER A 19 31.56 -35.31 -31.88
C SER A 19 30.26 -35.85 -31.28
N ARG A 20 30.12 -37.18 -31.38
CA ARG A 20 28.99 -37.98 -30.90
C ARG A 20 29.00 -38.17 -29.39
N ILE A 21 27.78 -38.10 -28.86
CA ILE A 21 27.28 -38.67 -27.60
C ILE A 21 27.67 -40.16 -27.49
N ARG A 22 28.09 -40.60 -26.30
CA ARG A 22 28.02 -42.01 -25.89
C ARG A 22 27.29 -42.14 -24.56
N ALA A 23 26.19 -42.90 -24.64
CA ALA A 23 25.40 -43.44 -23.55
C ALA A 23 26.19 -44.52 -22.79
N GLY A 24 25.95 -44.60 -21.48
CA GLY A 24 26.25 -45.76 -20.64
C GLY A 24 24.94 -46.35 -20.11
N THR A 25 24.73 -47.64 -20.34
CA THR A 25 23.51 -48.38 -19.99
C THR A 25 23.87 -49.51 -19.01
N PHE A 26 23.16 -49.52 -17.88
CA PHE A 26 22.73 -50.63 -17.01
C PHE A 26 23.73 -51.64 -16.41
N CYS A 27 23.58 -51.81 -15.09
CA CYS A 27 23.33 -53.13 -14.47
C CYS A 27 22.33 -52.99 -13.30
N ALA A 28 21.45 -53.98 -13.20
CA ALA A 28 20.32 -54.07 -12.27
C ALA A 28 20.69 -54.66 -10.90
N GLY A 29 19.89 -54.34 -9.87
CA GLY A 29 19.91 -54.99 -8.57
C GLY A 29 18.68 -54.59 -7.74
N ALA A 30 17.70 -55.49 -7.66
CA ALA A 30 16.41 -55.30 -7.02
C ALA A 30 16.45 -55.42 -5.49
N ARG A 31 15.55 -54.67 -4.82
CA ARG A 31 14.86 -54.88 -3.53
C ARG A 31 14.30 -53.49 -3.16
N GLY A 32 13.00 -53.16 -3.12
CA GLY A 32 11.82 -53.96 -2.85
C GLY A 32 11.20 -53.53 -1.53
N THR A 33 10.63 -52.33 -1.44
CA THR A 33 9.68 -51.93 -0.38
C THR A 33 8.60 -51.02 -0.98
N SER A 34 7.41 -51.60 -1.15
CA SER A 34 6.17 -50.98 -1.58
C SER A 34 5.53 -50.22 -0.42
N TYR A 35 5.34 -48.90 -0.56
CA TYR A 35 4.40 -48.15 0.27
C TYR A 35 2.99 -48.30 -0.32
N SER A 36 2.21 -49.21 0.27
CA SER A 36 0.79 -49.38 -0.01
C SER A 36 0.03 -48.12 0.40
N ARG A 37 -0.57 -47.46 -0.60
CA ARG A 37 -1.62 -46.45 -0.39
C ARG A 37 -2.88 -47.17 0.10
N HIS A 38 -3.19 -47.06 1.38
CA HIS A 38 -4.50 -47.47 1.89
C HIS A 38 -5.56 -46.42 1.49
N PRO A 39 -6.67 -46.83 0.85
CA PRO A 39 -7.80 -45.96 0.63
C PRO A 39 -8.51 -45.69 1.97
N ARG A 40 -8.79 -44.41 2.27
CA ARG A 40 -9.61 -44.02 3.42
C ARG A 40 -11.01 -44.64 3.31
N PRO A 41 -11.57 -45.20 4.39
CA PRO A 41 -12.94 -45.69 4.38
C PRO A 41 -13.94 -44.53 4.22
N PRO A 42 -15.10 -44.75 3.57
CA PRO A 42 -16.12 -43.72 3.40
C PRO A 42 -16.73 -43.32 4.74
N VAL A 43 -16.91 -42.01 4.93
CA VAL A 43 -17.60 -41.40 6.06
C VAL A 43 -19.09 -41.79 6.00
N PRO A 44 -19.70 -42.32 7.09
CA PRO A 44 -21.11 -42.62 7.10
C PRO A 44 -21.95 -41.32 7.10
N PRO A 45 -23.12 -41.30 6.43
CA PRO A 45 -23.97 -40.11 6.38
C PRO A 45 -24.51 -39.77 7.76
N THR A 46 -24.31 -38.52 8.18
CA THR A 46 -24.98 -37.94 9.34
C THR A 46 -26.49 -37.95 9.12
N ARG A 47 -27.21 -38.67 9.99
CA ARG A 47 -28.67 -38.70 10.04
C ARG A 47 -29.21 -37.31 10.41
N HIS A 48 -29.95 -36.70 9.50
CA HIS A 48 -30.90 -35.65 9.85
C HIS A 48 -32.03 -36.26 10.69
N PRO A 49 -32.43 -35.64 11.82
CA PRO A 49 -33.72 -35.95 12.41
C PRO A 49 -34.83 -35.26 11.59
N SER A 50 -35.65 -36.11 10.97
CA SER A 50 -36.94 -35.74 10.37
C SER A 50 -37.96 -35.38 11.45
N THR A 51 -38.62 -34.25 11.24
CA THR A 51 -40.04 -33.95 11.50
C THR A 51 -40.64 -34.16 12.89
N ARG A 52 -41.13 -33.06 13.48
CA ARG A 52 -42.49 -33.03 14.05
C ARG A 52 -43.22 -31.76 13.63
N SER A 53 -44.15 -31.94 12.70
CA SER A 53 -45.22 -31.00 12.38
C SER A 53 -46.27 -31.06 13.49
N VAL A 54 -46.74 -29.90 13.94
CA VAL A 54 -48.02 -29.75 14.62
C VAL A 54 -48.93 -28.95 13.69
N HIS A 55 -50.11 -29.50 13.46
CA HIS A 55 -51.19 -28.97 12.65
C HIS A 55 -51.68 -27.59 13.10
N GLY A 56 -52.14 -26.80 12.13
CA GLY A 56 -52.86 -25.55 12.34
C GLY A 56 -53.41 -24.98 11.04
N SER A 57 -54.44 -25.64 10.51
CA SER A 57 -55.42 -25.24 9.48
C SER A 57 -55.48 -23.77 9.03
N GLY A 58 -55.63 -23.53 7.72
CA GLY A 58 -56.14 -22.23 7.25
C GLY A 58 -56.13 -21.92 5.74
N ARG A 59 -56.92 -22.65 4.95
CA ARG A 59 -57.58 -22.27 3.67
C ARG A 59 -56.76 -21.79 2.45
N SER A 60 -56.96 -22.53 1.37
CA SER A 60 -56.66 -22.22 -0.03
C SER A 60 -57.57 -21.13 -0.61
N THR A 61 -57.08 -20.41 -1.62
CA THR A 61 -57.74 -20.30 -2.94
C THR A 61 -56.75 -19.76 -3.98
N ASP A 62 -56.82 -20.35 -5.17
CA ASP A 62 -55.99 -20.16 -6.35
C ASP A 62 -56.13 -18.80 -7.08
N HIS A 63 -55.04 -18.45 -7.77
CA HIS A 63 -54.76 -17.63 -8.97
C HIS A 63 -55.91 -17.05 -9.84
N PRO A 64 -55.69 -16.02 -10.73
CA PRO A 64 -54.45 -15.78 -11.49
C PRO A 64 -54.03 -14.31 -11.80
N ILE A 65 -52.85 -14.26 -12.43
CA ILE A 65 -52.13 -13.15 -13.07
C ILE A 65 -52.99 -12.44 -14.14
N MET A 66 -52.96 -11.12 -14.19
CA MET A 66 -53.25 -10.35 -15.41
C MET A 66 -52.35 -9.12 -15.55
N VAL A 67 -51.56 -9.12 -16.62
CA VAL A 67 -50.80 -7.99 -17.16
C VAL A 67 -51.77 -6.93 -17.67
N ARG A 68 -51.54 -5.64 -17.38
CA ARG A 68 -51.93 -4.55 -18.29
C ARG A 68 -51.13 -3.27 -18.07
N ASN A 69 -50.45 -2.91 -19.15
CA ASN A 69 -49.70 -1.71 -19.44
C ASN A 69 -50.65 -0.50 -19.60
N ARG A 70 -50.25 0.71 -19.14
CA ARG A 70 -50.61 2.04 -19.70
C ARG A 70 -50.14 3.20 -18.79
N SER A 71 -49.07 3.89 -19.20
CA SER A 71 -48.91 5.35 -19.07
C SER A 71 -49.70 6.04 -20.22
N PRO A 72 -49.86 7.38 -20.33
CA PRO A 72 -49.10 8.45 -19.66
C PRO A 72 -49.90 9.73 -19.27
N CYS A 73 -49.13 10.76 -18.83
CA CYS A 73 -49.36 12.19 -19.04
C CYS A 73 -50.25 12.98 -18.04
N ARG A 74 -49.62 13.83 -17.19
CA ARG A 74 -49.55 15.32 -17.33
C ARG A 74 -49.17 16.01 -16.01
N ARG A 75 -48.11 16.83 -16.03
CA ARG A 75 -47.97 18.05 -15.19
C ARG A 75 -48.78 19.19 -15.86
N PRO A 76 -49.21 20.28 -15.16
CA PRO A 76 -48.31 21.42 -14.88
C PRO A 76 -48.61 22.33 -13.65
N ARG A 77 -47.57 23.09 -13.26
CA ARG A 77 -47.51 24.53 -12.86
C ARG A 77 -48.06 25.06 -11.49
N THR A 78 -47.11 25.37 -10.60
CA THR A 78 -46.72 26.67 -9.96
C THR A 78 -47.68 27.86 -9.70
N ILE A 79 -47.60 28.36 -8.44
CA ILE A 79 -47.58 29.78 -7.90
C ILE A 79 -48.95 30.51 -7.74
N PRO A 80 -49.20 31.49 -6.81
CA PRO A 80 -48.37 32.21 -5.79
C PRO A 80 -48.93 32.42 -4.35
N ALA A 81 -47.99 32.72 -3.42
CA ALA A 81 -47.88 33.81 -2.42
C ALA A 81 -48.99 34.30 -1.44
N LEU A 82 -48.49 34.67 -0.24
CA LEU A 82 -48.72 35.86 0.63
C LEU A 82 -49.55 35.78 1.94
N CYS A 83 -48.92 36.35 2.99
CA CYS A 83 -49.43 36.97 4.23
C CYS A 83 -50.11 36.10 5.31
N ALA A 84 -50.07 36.38 6.62
CA ALA A 84 -49.28 37.24 7.51
C ALA A 84 -49.81 37.04 8.96
N ILE A 85 -48.95 37.28 9.96
CA ILE A 85 -49.23 37.85 11.32
C ILE A 85 -49.76 36.97 12.48
N CYS A 86 -49.10 37.22 13.65
CA CYS A 86 -49.54 37.11 15.06
C CYS A 86 -49.50 35.71 15.71
N GLY A 87 -48.88 35.47 16.89
CA GLY A 87 -48.22 36.34 17.87
C GLY A 87 -47.94 35.57 19.18
N SER A 88 -47.21 36.23 20.09
CA SER A 88 -47.11 36.00 21.57
C SER A 88 -45.80 35.40 22.15
N SER A 89 -45.17 36.25 22.98
CA SER A 89 -44.10 36.12 24.01
C SER A 89 -44.13 34.84 24.90
N PRO A 90 -43.13 34.53 25.81
CA PRO A 90 -42.30 35.47 26.60
C PRO A 90 -40.84 35.06 26.99
N SER A 91 -40.15 36.02 27.62
CA SER A 91 -39.34 35.89 28.86
C SER A 91 -37.82 36.14 28.81
N ARG A 92 -37.39 36.97 29.77
CA ARG A 92 -36.04 37.49 30.05
C ARG A 92 -35.25 36.50 30.91
N ARG A 93 -33.94 36.35 30.67
CA ARG A 93 -32.94 36.14 31.73
C ARG A 93 -31.63 36.88 31.44
N ARG A 94 -31.07 37.43 32.52
CA ARG A 94 -29.94 38.36 32.62
C ARG A 94 -28.60 37.67 32.33
N ALA A 95 -27.70 38.34 31.62
CA ALA A 95 -26.29 37.99 31.55
C ALA A 95 -25.54 38.65 32.73
N ALA A 96 -24.78 37.85 33.49
CA ALA A 96 -23.87 38.33 34.52
C ALA A 96 -22.48 38.56 33.91
N MET A 97 -21.93 39.77 34.07
CA MET A 97 -20.54 40.09 33.76
C MET A 97 -19.65 39.76 34.96
N ILE A 98 -18.62 38.95 34.75
CA ILE A 98 -17.54 38.74 35.72
C ILE A 98 -16.42 39.76 35.41
N LYS A 99 -16.18 40.69 36.35
CA LYS A 99 -14.99 41.54 36.38
C LYS A 99 -13.84 40.74 36.98
N VAL A 100 -12.71 40.68 36.28
CA VAL A 100 -11.42 40.28 36.86
C VAL A 100 -10.52 41.53 36.86
N SER A 101 -10.19 41.99 38.06
CA SER A 101 -9.26 43.09 38.32
C SER A 101 -7.87 42.49 38.51
N ILE A 102 -6.85 42.97 37.79
CA ILE A 102 -5.45 42.65 38.06
C ILE A 102 -4.75 43.95 38.45
N SER A 103 -4.16 43.93 39.64
CA SER A 103 -3.43 45.03 40.27
C SER A 103 -2.10 45.27 39.57
N ILE A 104 -1.75 46.54 39.36
CA ILE A 104 -0.46 46.98 38.80
C ILE A 104 0.46 47.27 39.98
N GLY A 105 1.55 46.51 40.09
CA GLY A 105 2.65 46.80 41.02
C GLY A 105 3.84 47.36 40.25
N GLU A 106 4.26 48.57 40.61
CA GLU A 106 5.50 49.20 40.13
C GLU A 106 6.73 48.54 40.77
N HIS A 107 7.76 48.23 39.98
CA HIS A 107 9.12 48.10 40.51
C HIS A 107 10.19 48.55 39.50
N LYS A 108 10.94 49.55 39.98
CA LYS A 108 12.22 50.17 39.61
C LYS A 108 13.07 49.56 38.47
N ALA A 109 13.54 50.47 37.63
CA ALA A 109 14.60 50.30 36.65
C ALA A 109 15.95 49.95 37.28
N ASN A 110 16.70 49.05 36.63
CA ASN A 110 18.14 48.92 36.81
C ASN A 110 18.82 48.58 35.48
N HIS A 111 19.93 49.26 35.21
CA HIS A 111 20.74 49.16 33.99
C HIS A 111 21.51 47.84 33.90
N GLY A 112 21.55 47.22 32.71
CA GLY A 112 22.40 46.06 32.39
C GLY A 112 22.48 45.83 30.87
N SER A 113 23.71 45.66 30.38
CA SER A 113 24.22 45.62 28.99
C SER A 113 23.45 44.82 27.92
N PRO A 114 23.66 45.13 26.61
CA PRO A 114 22.97 44.47 25.51
C PRO A 114 23.38 43.00 25.34
N ILE A 115 22.38 42.14 25.37
CA ILE A 115 22.48 40.70 25.06
C ILE A 115 22.62 40.58 23.54
N PRO A 116 23.61 39.84 23.01
CA PRO A 116 23.75 39.69 21.57
C PRO A 116 22.52 39.01 20.97
N PHE A 117 22.12 39.49 19.81
CA PHE A 117 21.04 39.00 18.96
C PHE A 117 21.24 37.50 18.73
N ALA A 118 20.58 36.66 19.53
CA ALA A 118 20.56 35.23 19.30
C ALA A 118 19.91 35.00 17.95
N ALA A 119 20.70 34.50 17.01
CA ALA A 119 20.23 34.04 15.72
C ALA A 119 19.01 33.14 15.94
N ARG A 120 17.87 33.52 15.33
CA ARG A 120 16.74 32.61 15.18
C ARG A 120 17.29 31.31 14.61
N ALA A 121 17.30 30.26 15.41
CA ALA A 121 17.42 28.91 14.91
C ALA A 121 16.30 28.74 13.88
N GLN A 122 16.69 28.73 12.61
CA GLN A 122 15.81 28.32 11.54
C GLN A 122 15.43 26.89 11.90
N HIS A 123 14.17 26.69 12.26
CA HIS A 123 13.59 25.36 12.31
C HIS A 123 13.74 24.79 10.90
N ASP A 124 14.73 23.93 10.71
CA ASP A 124 14.79 23.00 9.59
C ASP A 124 13.51 22.16 9.65
N GLY A 125 12.51 22.62 8.90
CA GLY A 125 11.21 21.99 8.71
C GLY A 125 11.39 20.70 7.93
N TYR A 126 11.99 19.71 8.58
CA TYR A 126 12.11 18.36 8.05
C TYR A 126 10.71 17.72 8.13
N THR A 127 10.02 17.61 6.99
CA THR A 127 9.06 16.52 6.79
C THR A 127 9.83 15.20 6.75
N ARG A 128 10.14 14.65 7.93
CA ARG A 128 10.77 13.33 8.26
C ARG A 128 9.99 12.14 7.76
N ARG A 129 9.54 12.19 6.51
CA ARG A 129 8.49 11.33 5.98
C ARG A 129 8.94 10.66 4.67
N MET A 130 10.03 9.91 4.75
CA MET A 130 10.18 8.70 3.91
C MET A 130 9.21 7.63 4.38
N CYS A 131 8.61 6.81 3.52
CA CYS A 131 8.32 7.00 2.09
C CYS A 131 6.96 7.72 1.96
N GLY A 132 6.86 8.82 1.21
CA GLY A 132 5.69 9.72 1.23
C GLY A 132 4.86 9.74 -0.06
N ARG A 133 5.27 9.01 -1.09
CA ARG A 133 4.59 8.95 -2.38
C ARG A 133 4.91 7.66 -3.11
N ALA A 134 3.90 7.03 -3.70
CA ALA A 134 4.08 5.80 -4.45
C ALA A 134 3.24 5.78 -5.73
N TYR A 135 3.43 4.74 -6.53
CA TYR A 135 2.60 4.50 -7.72
C TYR A 135 2.28 3.02 -7.89
N GLU A 136 1.09 2.78 -8.42
CA GLU A 136 0.46 1.48 -8.59
C GLU A 136 -0.04 1.41 -10.04
N THR A 137 0.76 0.79 -10.90
CA THR A 137 0.48 0.70 -12.34
C THR A 137 0.45 -0.74 -12.83
N TYR A 138 0.60 -1.70 -11.91
CA TYR A 138 0.48 -3.13 -12.19
C TYR A 138 -0.95 -3.49 -12.61
N THR A 139 -1.05 -4.60 -13.32
CA THR A 139 -2.28 -5.26 -13.74
C THR A 139 -2.70 -6.33 -12.73
N GLU A 140 -3.96 -6.77 -12.77
CA GLU A 140 -4.44 -7.93 -12.00
C GLU A 140 -3.63 -9.19 -12.30
N ALA A 141 -3.21 -9.38 -13.56
CA ALA A 141 -2.37 -10.51 -13.97
C ALA A 141 -0.98 -10.48 -13.31
N GLU A 142 -0.39 -9.29 -13.12
CA GLU A 142 0.88 -9.17 -12.40
C GLU A 142 0.71 -9.41 -10.90
N LEU A 143 -0.41 -8.98 -10.31
CA LEU A 143 -0.72 -9.22 -8.89
C LEU A 143 -0.78 -10.71 -8.53
N ALA A 144 -1.02 -11.58 -9.51
CA ALA A 144 -0.97 -13.03 -9.34
C ALA A 144 0.35 -13.52 -8.74
N ALA A 145 1.46 -12.78 -8.96
CA ALA A 145 2.76 -13.12 -8.40
C ALA A 145 2.82 -13.01 -6.85
N LEU A 146 1.83 -12.35 -6.23
CA LEU A 146 1.68 -12.26 -4.78
C LEU A 146 0.66 -13.26 -4.21
N ASP A 147 -0.04 -14.03 -5.04
CA ASP A 147 -0.89 -15.16 -4.63
C ASP A 147 -0.01 -16.42 -4.42
N GLU A 148 -0.33 -17.24 -3.42
CA GLU A 148 0.36 -18.51 -3.15
C GLU A 148 0.24 -19.56 -4.29
N HIS A 149 -0.72 -19.38 -5.20
CA HIS A 149 -1.02 -20.26 -6.33
C HIS A 149 -0.79 -19.61 -7.69
N GLY A 150 -0.38 -18.34 -7.72
CA GLY A 150 -0.17 -17.63 -8.98
C GLY A 150 -1.47 -17.26 -9.69
N GLU A 151 -2.58 -17.10 -8.95
CA GLU A 151 -3.87 -16.72 -9.49
C GLU A 151 -4.09 -15.20 -9.36
N PRO A 152 -4.60 -14.53 -10.41
CA PRO A 152 -4.92 -13.11 -10.31
C PRO A 152 -6.09 -12.91 -9.32
N PRO A 153 -6.11 -11.79 -8.58
CA PRO A 153 -7.23 -11.50 -7.69
C PRO A 153 -8.50 -11.19 -8.49
N ASP A 154 -9.62 -11.74 -8.03
CA ASP A 154 -10.96 -11.39 -8.53
C ASP A 154 -11.43 -10.09 -7.86
N ILE A 155 -10.94 -8.95 -8.37
CA ILE A 155 -11.25 -7.60 -7.87
C ILE A 155 -11.59 -6.66 -9.03
N ASP A 156 -12.61 -5.82 -8.86
CA ASP A 156 -13.08 -4.87 -9.89
C ASP A 156 -12.79 -3.39 -9.54
N TRP A 157 -12.19 -3.15 -8.38
CA TRP A 157 -11.92 -1.83 -7.83
C TRP A 157 -10.47 -1.38 -8.03
N LEU A 158 -9.65 -2.18 -8.71
CA LEU A 158 -8.27 -1.83 -9.00
C LEU A 158 -8.21 -0.74 -10.08
N ILE A 159 -7.63 0.41 -9.75
CA ILE A 159 -7.47 1.53 -10.66
C ILE A 159 -6.01 1.99 -10.60
N PRO A 160 -5.29 2.09 -11.74
CA PRO A 160 -3.93 2.60 -11.74
C PRO A 160 -3.82 3.98 -11.08
N ASN A 161 -2.85 4.15 -10.19
CA ASN A 161 -2.58 5.39 -9.49
C ASN A 161 -1.12 5.77 -9.69
N TYR A 162 -0.89 6.74 -10.57
CA TYR A 162 0.46 7.17 -10.94
C TYR A 162 1.13 8.07 -9.88
N ASN A 163 0.41 8.53 -8.85
CA ASN A 163 0.96 9.48 -7.88
C ASN A 163 0.24 9.36 -6.52
N MET A 164 0.12 8.14 -6.02
CA MET A 164 -0.59 7.82 -4.77
C MET A 164 0.03 8.55 -3.59
N ALA A 165 -0.79 9.31 -2.86
CA ALA A 165 -0.39 10.01 -1.65
C ALA A 165 -1.02 9.36 -0.40
N PRO A 166 -0.46 9.64 0.80
CA PRO A 166 -1.11 9.27 2.05
C PRO A 166 -2.58 9.68 2.10
N THR A 167 -3.36 8.92 2.88
CA THR A 167 -4.80 9.00 3.06
C THR A 167 -5.65 8.44 1.93
N GLU A 168 -5.05 8.17 0.77
CA GLU A 168 -5.68 7.42 -0.31
C GLU A 168 -5.78 5.92 0.04
N THR A 169 -6.60 5.21 -0.72
CA THR A 169 -6.80 3.76 -0.59
C THR A 169 -5.85 3.03 -1.53
N SER A 170 -5.24 1.96 -1.04
CA SER A 170 -4.30 1.08 -1.76
C SER A 170 -4.70 -0.39 -1.52
N PRO A 171 -4.52 -1.29 -2.49
CA PRO A 171 -4.61 -2.71 -2.23
C PRO A 171 -3.53 -3.13 -1.23
N VAL A 172 -3.88 -4.02 -0.32
CA VAL A 172 -2.93 -4.77 0.51
C VAL A 172 -3.22 -6.26 0.38
N VAL A 173 -2.18 -7.09 0.55
CA VAL A 173 -2.30 -8.55 0.65
C VAL A 173 -2.17 -8.95 2.11
N LEU A 174 -3.09 -9.76 2.60
CA LEU A 174 -3.11 -10.31 3.95
C LEU A 174 -3.62 -11.74 3.92
N VAL A 175 -3.48 -12.49 5.02
CA VAL A 175 -4.07 -13.84 5.13
C VAL A 175 -5.50 -13.73 5.67
N ARG A 176 -6.44 -14.34 4.96
CA ARG A 176 -7.84 -14.49 5.36
C ARG A 176 -8.31 -15.88 4.95
N ASP A 177 -8.93 -16.60 5.89
CA ASP A 177 -9.43 -17.97 5.66
C ASP A 177 -8.32 -18.89 5.09
N ASP A 178 -7.13 -18.81 5.69
CA ASP A 178 -5.89 -19.55 5.34
C ASP A 178 -5.37 -19.32 3.91
N ARG A 179 -5.77 -18.22 3.27
CA ARG A 179 -5.33 -17.84 1.92
C ARG A 179 -4.95 -16.38 1.83
N ARG A 180 -4.08 -16.01 0.89
CA ARG A 180 -3.82 -14.59 0.64
C ARG A 180 -5.05 -13.95 0.00
N ALA A 181 -5.38 -12.76 0.47
CA ALA A 181 -6.53 -11.99 0.03
C ALA A 181 -6.14 -10.54 -0.16
N PHE A 182 -6.70 -9.93 -1.20
CA PHE A 182 -6.51 -8.52 -1.53
C PHE A 182 -7.62 -7.69 -0.90
N ALA A 183 -7.24 -6.62 -0.20
CA ALA A 183 -8.20 -5.73 0.45
C ALA A 183 -7.83 -4.26 0.26
N PRO A 184 -8.81 -3.35 0.05
CA PRO A 184 -8.55 -1.93 -0.13
C PRO A 184 -8.42 -1.23 1.23
N PHE A 185 -7.21 -0.84 1.64
CA PHE A 185 -6.94 -0.16 2.92
C PHE A 185 -6.46 1.28 2.72
N ARG A 186 -6.76 2.14 3.70
CA ARG A 186 -6.29 3.54 3.71
C ARG A 186 -4.81 3.62 4.08
N TRP A 187 -3.99 4.31 3.29
CA TRP A 187 -2.60 4.59 3.65
C TRP A 187 -2.50 5.66 4.75
N GLY A 188 -1.89 5.30 5.88
CA GLY A 188 -1.81 6.10 7.08
C GLY A 188 -2.60 5.43 8.19
N LEU A 189 -1.90 4.69 9.05
CA LEU A 189 -2.48 3.84 10.07
C LEU A 189 -3.26 4.65 11.10
N ILE A 190 -4.43 4.15 11.47
CA ILE A 190 -5.28 4.68 12.53
C ILE A 190 -5.27 3.65 13.66
N PRO A 191 -4.53 3.90 14.75
CA PRO A 191 -4.37 2.90 15.80
C PRO A 191 -5.67 2.78 16.61
N GLY A 192 -5.93 1.60 17.18
CA GLY A 192 -7.18 1.32 17.90
C GLY A 192 -7.48 2.29 19.05
N TRP A 193 -6.46 2.89 19.66
CA TRP A 193 -6.61 3.87 20.74
C TRP A 193 -6.95 5.29 20.28
N ALA A 194 -6.95 5.57 18.97
CA ALA A 194 -7.24 6.91 18.46
C ALA A 194 -8.70 7.30 18.72
N HIS A 195 -8.93 8.54 19.17
CA HIS A 195 -10.29 9.05 19.42
C HIS A 195 -11.04 9.42 18.14
N SER A 196 -10.31 9.82 17.08
CA SER A 196 -10.87 10.14 15.76
C SER A 196 -9.80 9.98 14.67
N VAL A 197 -10.24 9.93 13.42
CA VAL A 197 -9.35 9.89 12.24
C VAL A 197 -8.46 11.14 12.18
N GLU A 198 -9.03 12.30 12.49
CA GLU A 198 -8.33 13.60 12.50
C GLU A 198 -7.29 13.65 13.62
N ALA A 199 -7.60 13.06 14.78
CA ALA A 199 -6.64 12.94 15.87
C ALA A 199 -5.46 12.04 15.47
N ALA A 200 -5.72 10.91 14.80
CA ALA A 200 -4.68 10.01 14.29
C ALA A 200 -3.80 10.69 13.22
N ALA A 201 -4.39 11.50 12.32
CA ALA A 201 -3.67 12.19 11.25
C ALA A 201 -2.54 13.10 11.77
N LYS A 202 -2.66 13.63 12.99
CA LYS A 202 -1.61 14.47 13.63
C LYS A 202 -0.30 13.72 13.87
N TYR A 203 -0.36 12.40 14.04
CA TYR A 203 0.82 11.56 14.28
C TYR A 203 1.52 11.11 13.00
N SER A 204 0.91 11.34 11.82
CA SER A 204 1.50 10.98 10.52
C SER A 204 1.98 9.53 10.43
N LEU A 205 1.13 8.59 10.80
CA LEU A 205 1.45 7.15 10.87
C LEU A 205 1.46 6.48 9.48
N ILE A 206 2.03 7.15 8.49
CA ILE A 206 2.14 6.67 7.10
C ILE A 206 3.29 5.67 6.91
N ASN A 207 4.31 5.77 7.77
CA ASN A 207 5.44 4.85 7.80
C ASN A 207 5.72 4.41 9.25
N ALA A 208 6.00 3.12 9.43
CA ALA A 208 6.48 2.53 10.66
C ALA A 208 7.99 2.30 10.54
N ARG A 209 8.78 2.85 11.47
CA ARG A 209 10.23 2.58 11.50
C ARG A 209 10.48 1.20 12.05
N GLY A 210 11.08 0.35 11.23
CA GLY A 210 11.29 -1.07 11.50
C GLY A 210 12.16 -1.36 12.72
N GLU A 211 13.11 -0.49 13.03
CA GLU A 211 14.06 -0.68 14.14
C GLU A 211 13.38 -0.73 15.51
N GLU A 212 12.28 0.02 15.66
CA GLU A 212 11.56 0.18 16.93
C GLU A 212 10.07 -0.23 16.79
N ILE A 213 9.71 -0.93 15.72
CA ILE A 213 8.30 -1.16 15.35
C ILE A 213 7.55 -1.97 16.41
N SER A 214 8.21 -2.94 17.04
CA SER A 214 7.69 -3.79 18.10
C SER A 214 7.50 -3.07 19.45
N GLU A 215 8.11 -1.90 19.62
CA GLU A 215 8.06 -1.13 20.86
C GLU A 215 7.09 0.06 20.79
N LYS A 216 6.86 0.59 19.58
CA LYS A 216 5.98 1.75 19.39
C LYS A 216 4.52 1.36 19.61
N ARG A 217 3.86 2.02 20.57
CA ARG A 217 2.42 1.88 20.86
C ARG A 217 1.51 1.93 19.62
N SER A 218 1.87 2.69 18.59
CA SER A 218 1.07 2.78 17.36
C SER A 218 1.16 1.54 16.45
N TYR A 219 2.20 0.72 16.60
CA TYR A 219 2.55 -0.33 15.65
C TYR A 219 2.79 -1.71 16.28
N ALA A 220 3.14 -1.80 17.57
CA ALA A 220 3.53 -3.04 18.22
C ALA A 220 2.49 -4.16 18.05
N GLU A 221 1.23 -3.87 18.35
CA GLU A 221 0.11 -4.80 18.18
C GLU A 221 -0.06 -5.20 16.70
N SER A 222 -0.01 -4.22 15.79
CA SER A 222 -0.13 -4.47 14.36
C SER A 222 1.04 -5.29 13.81
N PHE A 223 2.26 -5.10 14.31
CA PHE A 223 3.43 -5.87 13.90
C PHE A 223 3.33 -7.34 14.34
N GLN A 224 2.74 -7.60 15.51
CA GLN A 224 2.54 -8.96 16.03
C GLN A 224 1.41 -9.71 15.34
N HIS A 225 0.32 -9.02 14.96
CA HIS A 225 -0.92 -9.69 14.55
C HIS A 225 -1.50 -9.26 13.21
N GLN A 226 -1.09 -8.11 12.68
CA GLN A 226 -1.75 -7.45 11.53
C GLN A 226 -0.70 -7.00 10.53
N ARG A 227 0.06 -7.95 10.01
CA ARG A 227 1.01 -7.73 8.92
C ARG A 227 0.29 -7.85 7.57
N CYS A 228 0.75 -7.10 6.59
CA CYS A 228 0.29 -7.16 5.21
C CYS A 228 1.46 -6.92 4.24
N ILE A 229 1.26 -7.23 2.97
CA ILE A 229 2.10 -6.76 1.86
C ILE A 229 1.38 -5.60 1.19
N VAL A 230 2.11 -4.53 0.89
CA VAL A 230 1.66 -3.41 0.09
C VAL A 230 2.27 -3.57 -1.30
N PRO A 231 1.55 -4.11 -2.30
CA PRO A 231 2.03 -4.14 -3.68
C PRO A 231 2.23 -2.73 -4.20
N LEU A 232 3.43 -2.40 -4.66
CA LEU A 232 3.72 -1.14 -5.35
C LEU A 232 4.42 -1.42 -6.68
N SER A 233 4.10 -0.67 -7.74
CA SER A 233 4.95 -0.68 -8.94
C SER A 233 6.26 0.07 -8.70
N GLY A 234 6.24 1.00 -7.75
CA GLY A 234 7.41 1.66 -7.21
C GLY A 234 7.03 2.83 -6.32
N PHE A 235 8.03 3.60 -5.92
CA PHE A 235 7.83 4.78 -5.10
C PHE A 235 8.63 5.97 -5.59
N TYR A 236 8.26 7.17 -5.16
CA TYR A 236 9.03 8.37 -5.45
C TYR A 236 9.86 8.77 -4.26
N GLU A 237 11.05 9.30 -4.53
CA GLU A 237 11.80 10.01 -3.52
C GLU A 237 12.56 11.23 -4.05
N TRP A 238 12.75 12.23 -3.20
CA TRP A 238 13.37 13.49 -3.55
C TRP A 238 14.81 13.53 -3.08
N LYS A 239 15.75 13.35 -4.01
CA LYS A 239 17.16 13.59 -3.75
C LYS A 239 17.38 15.08 -3.50
N ARG A 240 18.00 15.41 -2.36
CA ARG A 240 18.40 16.78 -2.05
C ARG A 240 19.75 17.09 -2.68
N GLU A 241 19.78 18.10 -3.53
CA GLU A 241 21.01 18.68 -4.09
C GLU A 241 21.01 20.16 -3.68
N ASP A 242 21.86 20.49 -2.70
CA ASP A 242 21.93 21.78 -2.02
C ASP A 242 20.56 22.27 -1.47
N THR A 243 19.96 23.25 -2.14
CA THR A 243 18.68 23.87 -1.82
C THR A 243 17.52 23.32 -2.64
N THR A 244 17.80 22.46 -3.62
CA THR A 244 16.82 21.89 -4.53
C THR A 244 16.52 20.43 -4.21
N LYS A 245 15.32 19.98 -4.59
CA LYS A 245 14.86 18.60 -4.43
C LYS A 245 14.44 18.07 -5.79
N ARG A 246 15.12 17.02 -6.25
CA ARG A 246 14.84 16.38 -7.55
C ARG A 246 14.09 15.06 -7.31
N PRO A 247 12.90 14.88 -7.88
CA PRO A 247 12.14 13.65 -7.70
C PRO A 247 12.68 12.53 -8.59
N TYR A 248 12.85 11.36 -8.00
CA TYR A 248 13.19 10.12 -8.67
C TYR A 248 12.03 9.14 -8.52
N ALA A 249 11.70 8.41 -9.58
CA ALA A 249 10.90 7.19 -9.49
C ALA A 249 11.85 6.02 -9.24
N ILE A 250 11.60 5.23 -8.20
CA ILE A 250 12.37 4.06 -7.79
C ILE A 250 11.51 2.81 -8.01
N HIS A 251 12.05 1.84 -8.75
CA HIS A 251 11.38 0.57 -9.07
C HIS A 251 12.32 -0.63 -8.93
N LEU A 252 11.78 -1.85 -8.98
CA LEU A 252 12.58 -3.07 -9.14
C LEU A 252 13.03 -3.19 -10.59
N ARG A 253 14.26 -3.67 -10.80
CA ARG A 253 14.82 -3.88 -12.16
C ARG A 253 14.10 -4.98 -12.91
N ASP A 254 13.94 -6.12 -12.26
CA ASP A 254 13.58 -7.38 -12.92
C ASP A 254 12.14 -7.83 -12.64
N GLN A 255 11.37 -7.03 -11.89
CA GLN A 255 10.01 -7.39 -11.46
C GLN A 255 9.08 -6.18 -11.51
N PRO A 256 7.81 -6.36 -11.93
CA PRO A 256 6.86 -5.27 -12.03
C PRO A 256 6.27 -4.83 -10.67
N ILE A 257 6.43 -5.65 -9.63
CA ILE A 257 5.79 -5.43 -8.32
C ILE A 257 6.82 -5.54 -7.19
N MET A 258 6.89 -4.50 -6.37
CA MET A 258 7.51 -4.53 -5.06
C MET A 258 6.54 -5.11 -4.03
N ALA A 259 6.93 -6.21 -3.39
CA ALA A 259 6.28 -6.67 -2.17
C ALA A 259 6.78 -5.86 -0.97
N VAL A 260 6.14 -4.73 -0.66
CA VAL A 260 6.55 -3.89 0.47
C VAL A 260 5.91 -4.38 1.76
N ALA A 261 6.71 -4.55 2.81
CA ALA A 261 6.21 -4.92 4.13
C ALA A 261 5.32 -3.81 4.70
N GLY A 262 4.12 -4.17 5.14
CA GLY A 262 3.16 -3.28 5.77
C GLY A 262 2.63 -3.83 7.09
N VAL A 263 2.18 -2.92 7.95
CA VAL A 263 1.36 -3.26 9.12
C VAL A 263 0.04 -2.52 9.03
N TRP A 264 -1.04 -3.16 9.45
CA TRP A 264 -2.40 -2.62 9.34
C TRP A 264 -3.12 -2.60 10.67
N ALA A 265 -4.18 -1.81 10.74
CA ALA A 265 -5.06 -1.72 11.90
C ALA A 265 -6.51 -1.55 11.47
N ARG A 266 -7.40 -2.16 12.25
CA ARG A 266 -8.84 -1.91 12.20
C ARG A 266 -9.21 -0.91 13.28
N TRP A 267 -9.65 0.28 12.87
CA TRP A 267 -10.15 1.29 13.79
C TRP A 267 -11.68 1.34 13.77
N GLN A 268 -12.30 1.12 14.92
CA GLN A 268 -13.75 1.25 15.10
C GLN A 268 -14.03 1.75 16.52
N PRO A 269 -14.23 3.07 16.75
CA PRO A 269 -14.31 3.64 18.09
C PRO A 269 -15.61 3.26 18.82
N THR A 270 -16.66 2.92 18.07
CA THR A 270 -17.92 2.40 18.62
C THR A 270 -18.55 1.44 17.61
N VAL A 271 -19.41 0.53 18.09
CA VAL A 271 -20.14 -0.42 17.23
C VAL A 271 -21.03 0.23 16.16
N ARG A 272 -21.34 1.53 16.28
CA ARG A 272 -22.18 2.29 15.34
C ARG A 272 -21.39 2.95 14.21
N VAL A 273 -20.07 3.07 14.36
CA VAL A 273 -19.20 3.68 13.35
C VAL A 273 -18.68 2.57 12.45
N GLN A 274 -18.67 2.78 11.13
CA GLN A 274 -18.11 1.79 10.22
C GLN A 274 -16.61 1.64 10.46
N PRO A 275 -16.07 0.40 10.44
CA PRO A 275 -14.64 0.20 10.66
C PRO A 275 -13.84 0.83 9.52
N VAL A 276 -12.73 1.47 9.88
CA VAL A 276 -11.72 1.93 8.92
C VAL A 276 -10.54 0.98 9.00
N TYR A 277 -10.21 0.36 7.88
CA TYR A 277 -8.98 -0.42 7.73
C TYR A 277 -7.91 0.48 7.14
N SER A 278 -6.74 0.48 7.77
CA SER A 278 -5.65 1.39 7.42
C SER A 278 -4.30 0.72 7.61
N PHE A 279 -3.29 1.16 6.88
CA PHE A 279 -1.95 0.57 6.93
C PHE A 279 -0.84 1.61 7.03
N SER A 280 0.34 1.15 7.43
CA SER A 280 1.61 1.87 7.42
C SER A 280 2.62 1.05 6.63
N ILE A 281 3.44 1.70 5.82
CA ILE A 281 4.59 1.06 5.18
C ILE A 281 5.69 0.88 6.22
N VAL A 282 6.27 -0.31 6.33
CA VAL A 282 7.45 -0.53 7.17
C VAL A 282 8.68 0.00 6.44
N THR A 283 9.49 0.77 7.14
CA THR A 283 10.72 1.38 6.61
C THR A 283 11.93 0.89 7.38
N THR A 284 13.09 0.91 6.73
CA THR A 284 14.39 0.53 7.29
C THR A 284 15.47 1.52 6.83
N ALA A 285 16.70 1.37 7.33
CA ALA A 285 17.84 2.14 6.85
C ALA A 285 18.05 1.92 5.35
N ALA A 286 18.51 2.93 4.64
CA ALA A 286 18.83 2.78 3.21
C ALA A 286 19.99 1.79 2.99
N ASN A 287 19.92 1.03 1.90
CA ASN A 287 21.09 0.36 1.31
C ASN A 287 21.98 1.36 0.55
N ASP A 288 23.09 0.88 -0.01
CA ASP A 288 24.07 1.73 -0.72
C ASP A 288 23.46 2.46 -1.92
N PHE A 289 22.48 1.85 -2.60
CA PHE A 289 21.75 2.49 -3.71
C PHE A 289 20.89 3.64 -3.18
N MET A 290 20.00 3.35 -2.22
CA MET A 290 19.06 4.33 -1.68
C MET A 290 19.75 5.44 -0.92
N ALA A 291 20.89 5.19 -0.26
CA ALA A 291 21.65 6.20 0.47
C ALA A 291 22.14 7.36 -0.41
N LYS A 292 22.23 7.15 -1.73
CA LYS A 292 22.51 8.20 -2.73
C LYS A 292 21.33 9.16 -2.96
N ILE A 293 20.12 8.77 -2.55
CA ILE A 293 18.85 9.51 -2.72
C ILE A 293 18.30 9.96 -1.36
N HIS A 294 18.19 9.04 -0.38
CA HIS A 294 17.68 9.29 0.96
C HIS A 294 18.23 8.27 1.98
N ASP A 295 18.34 8.63 3.26
CA ASP A 295 18.83 7.76 4.36
C ASP A 295 17.90 6.61 4.77
N ARG A 296 16.72 6.46 4.15
CA ARG A 296 15.72 5.43 4.47
C ARG A 296 15.14 4.83 3.19
N MET A 297 14.54 3.66 3.34
CA MET A 297 13.79 3.00 2.27
C MET A 297 12.64 2.16 2.84
N PRO A 298 11.61 1.83 2.04
CA PRO A 298 10.65 0.79 2.42
C PRO A 298 11.37 -0.57 2.61
N VAL A 299 10.85 -1.41 3.49
CA VAL A 299 11.26 -2.81 3.56
C VAL A 299 10.62 -3.54 2.39
N ILE A 300 11.43 -3.88 1.39
CA ILE A 300 11.01 -4.65 0.20
C ILE A 300 11.39 -6.10 0.47
N LEU A 301 10.39 -6.97 0.51
CA LEU A 301 10.55 -8.39 0.83
C LEU A 301 10.91 -9.21 -0.41
N ASP A 302 11.71 -10.24 -0.21
CA ASP A 302 11.86 -11.31 -1.20
C ASP A 302 10.54 -12.09 -1.30
N TYR A 303 10.17 -12.52 -2.49
CA TYR A 303 8.93 -13.31 -2.69
C TYR A 303 8.96 -14.63 -1.90
N ARG A 304 10.15 -15.14 -1.58
CA ARG A 304 10.34 -16.32 -0.73
C ARG A 304 10.02 -16.07 0.75
N ASP A 305 10.01 -14.81 1.19
CA ASP A 305 9.76 -14.42 2.58
C ASP A 305 8.30 -14.01 2.83
N LEU A 306 7.42 -14.00 1.80
CA LEU A 306 6.04 -13.53 1.92
C LEU A 306 5.22 -14.37 2.89
N ASP A 307 5.33 -15.70 2.83
CA ASP A 307 4.61 -16.59 3.75
C ASP A 307 5.04 -16.35 5.19
N HIS A 308 6.35 -16.24 5.45
CA HIS A 308 6.85 -15.98 6.79
C HIS A 308 6.41 -14.60 7.30
N TRP A 309 6.37 -13.59 6.44
CA TRP A 309 5.87 -12.27 6.81
C TRP A 309 4.36 -12.28 7.10
N LEU A 310 3.57 -13.02 6.32
CA LEU A 310 2.11 -13.04 6.44
C LEU A 310 1.56 -14.10 7.41
N ASP A 311 2.41 -14.98 7.92
CA ASP A 311 2.02 -16.11 8.79
C ASP A 311 1.22 -15.62 10.01
N PRO A 312 -0.09 -15.94 10.10
CA PRO A 312 -0.93 -15.47 11.20
C PRO A 312 -0.59 -16.14 12.53
N ASP A 313 0.13 -17.27 12.54
CA ASP A 313 0.51 -17.99 13.75
C ASP A 313 1.85 -17.51 14.33
N VAL A 314 2.57 -16.65 13.61
CA VAL A 314 3.82 -16.04 14.10
C VAL A 314 3.50 -14.68 14.74
N HIS A 315 3.51 -14.67 16.07
CA HIS A 315 3.30 -13.44 16.87
C HIS A 315 4.57 -12.95 17.55
N GLU A 316 5.60 -13.79 17.66
CA GLU A 316 6.86 -13.39 18.27
C GLU A 316 7.60 -12.41 17.34
N SER A 317 7.66 -11.14 17.76
CA SER A 317 8.35 -10.08 17.03
C SER A 317 9.77 -10.48 16.63
N GLU A 318 10.49 -11.20 17.50
CA GLU A 318 11.88 -11.63 17.24
C GLU A 318 12.02 -12.58 16.04
N ARG A 319 10.96 -13.30 15.66
CA ARG A 319 10.98 -14.20 14.50
C ARG A 319 10.79 -13.46 13.19
N VAL A 320 10.06 -12.35 13.22
CA VAL A 320 9.73 -11.54 12.03
C VAL A 320 10.73 -10.39 11.85
N GLN A 321 11.27 -9.84 12.94
CA GLN A 321 12.22 -8.73 12.92
C GLN A 321 13.42 -8.92 11.96
N PRO A 322 13.99 -10.13 11.77
CA PRO A 322 15.07 -10.34 10.79
C PRO A 322 14.69 -10.03 9.33
N LEU A 323 13.39 -10.05 8.99
CA LEU A 323 12.89 -9.65 7.66
C LEU A 323 12.87 -8.12 7.48
N VAL A 324 12.93 -7.36 8.57
CA VAL A 324 12.85 -5.90 8.59
C VAL A 324 14.23 -5.28 8.31
N ARG A 325 14.70 -5.44 7.08
CA ARG A 325 16.04 -5.04 6.63
C ARG A 325 16.01 -4.46 5.22
N PRO A 326 17.02 -3.66 4.81
CA PRO A 326 17.12 -3.20 3.43
C PRO A 326 17.21 -4.38 2.46
N CYS A 327 16.59 -4.25 1.28
CA CYS A 327 16.79 -5.20 0.20
C CYS A 327 18.19 -5.02 -0.45
N PRO A 328 18.68 -6.01 -1.21
CA PRO A 328 19.90 -5.86 -2.00
C PRO A 328 19.87 -4.63 -2.92
N SER A 329 20.99 -3.91 -3.01
CA SER A 329 21.10 -2.68 -3.80
C SER A 329 20.85 -2.91 -5.30
N ASP A 330 21.26 -4.07 -5.81
CA ASP A 330 21.11 -4.47 -7.22
C ASP A 330 19.67 -4.78 -7.62
N TRP A 331 18.73 -4.86 -6.69
CA TRP A 331 17.30 -4.98 -7.02
C TRP A 331 16.72 -3.68 -7.59
N LEU A 332 17.30 -2.53 -7.24
CA LEU A 332 16.69 -1.23 -7.45
C LEU A 332 17.28 -0.52 -8.66
N ALA A 333 16.39 0.15 -9.39
CA ALA A 333 16.73 1.17 -10.38
C ALA A 333 15.93 2.44 -10.08
N ALA A 334 16.45 3.57 -10.54
CA ALA A 334 15.76 4.84 -10.45
C ALA A 334 16.06 5.72 -11.66
N TYR A 335 15.10 6.57 -11.99
CA TYR A 335 15.24 7.61 -12.99
C TYR A 335 14.55 8.89 -12.52
N GLU A 336 15.07 10.04 -12.93
CA GLU A 336 14.48 11.33 -12.57
C GLU A 336 13.18 11.56 -13.32
N VAL A 337 12.17 12.08 -12.63
CA VAL A 337 10.87 12.46 -13.20
C VAL A 337 10.66 13.97 -13.14
N SER A 338 9.62 14.44 -13.82
CA SER A 338 9.23 15.85 -13.76
C SER A 338 8.83 16.28 -12.34
N PRO A 339 9.17 17.52 -11.91
CA PRO A 339 8.64 18.13 -10.69
C PRO A 339 7.10 18.22 -10.63
N SER A 340 6.38 17.94 -11.74
CA SER A 340 4.92 17.82 -11.73
C SER A 340 4.42 16.82 -10.68
N VAL A 341 5.19 15.77 -10.36
CA VAL A 341 4.84 14.79 -9.32
C VAL A 341 4.68 15.43 -7.94
N ASN A 342 5.29 16.58 -7.66
CA ASN A 342 5.20 17.26 -6.36
C ASN A 342 3.74 17.53 -5.93
N SER A 343 2.89 17.87 -6.89
CA SER A 343 1.45 18.05 -6.68
C SER A 343 0.74 16.70 -6.67
N VAL A 344 0.18 16.31 -5.52
CA VAL A 344 -0.65 15.09 -5.36
C VAL A 344 -1.87 15.05 -6.28
N ARG A 345 -2.27 16.20 -6.85
CA ARG A 345 -3.41 16.29 -7.77
C ARG A 345 -3.07 15.79 -9.17
N ASN A 346 -1.79 15.70 -9.51
CA ASN A 346 -1.34 15.23 -10.82
C ASN A 346 -1.33 13.70 -10.80
N LYS A 347 -2.36 13.09 -11.38
CA LYS A 347 -2.61 11.63 -11.36
C LYS A 347 -2.48 10.95 -12.73
N ALA A 348 -2.14 11.72 -13.76
CA ALA A 348 -2.04 11.20 -15.12
C ALA A 348 -0.68 10.48 -15.34
N PRO A 349 -0.58 9.60 -16.35
CA PRO A 349 0.63 8.80 -16.59
C PRO A 349 1.90 9.59 -16.89
N ASP A 350 1.76 10.86 -17.28
CA ASP A 350 2.86 11.77 -17.60
C ASP A 350 3.77 12.06 -16.39
N VAL A 351 3.28 11.93 -15.16
CA VAL A 351 4.08 12.11 -13.94
C VAL A 351 5.14 11.01 -13.71
N LEU A 352 5.02 9.88 -14.40
CA LEU A 352 6.03 8.81 -14.41
C LEU A 352 7.01 8.90 -15.58
N GLN A 353 6.86 9.86 -16.49
CA GLN A 353 7.77 9.98 -17.63
C GLN A 353 9.15 10.47 -17.17
N PRO A 354 10.24 9.85 -17.65
CA PRO A 354 11.58 10.33 -17.39
C PRO A 354 11.75 11.79 -17.85
N LEU A 355 12.42 12.61 -17.04
CA LEU A 355 12.67 14.01 -17.37
C LEU A 355 13.57 14.17 -18.61
N THR A 356 14.42 13.20 -18.87
CA THR A 356 15.24 13.11 -20.08
C THR A 356 14.56 12.21 -21.12
N SER A 357 13.78 12.77 -22.02
CA SER A 357 13.50 12.15 -23.31
C SER A 357 13.84 13.14 -24.43
N ARG A 358 15.03 12.98 -25.04
CA ARG A 358 15.33 13.36 -26.42
C ARG A 358 16.72 12.83 -26.79
N ASP A 359 16.71 11.77 -27.58
CA ASP A 359 17.77 11.33 -28.51
C ASP A 359 19.06 10.64 -28.04
N ASP A 360 19.21 10.19 -26.79
CA ASP A 360 20.35 9.32 -26.45
C ASP A 360 19.95 8.13 -25.56
N TYR A 361 20.54 6.99 -25.91
CA TYR A 361 20.38 5.67 -25.32
C TYR A 361 20.46 5.73 -23.78
N TRP A 362 19.41 5.23 -23.12
CA TRP A 362 19.27 4.92 -21.68
C TRP A 362 20.57 4.90 -20.86
N PRO A 363 20.85 5.92 -20.05
CA PRO A 363 21.56 5.71 -18.81
C PRO A 363 20.49 5.42 -17.76
N THR A 364 20.16 4.13 -17.56
CA THR A 364 19.79 3.72 -16.21
C THR A 364 20.87 4.26 -15.29
N LEU A 365 20.50 4.88 -14.17
CA LEU A 365 21.48 5.18 -13.13
C LEU A 365 21.93 3.84 -12.53
N ASP A 366 22.83 3.18 -13.24
CA ASP A 366 23.58 2.01 -12.79
C ASP A 366 24.70 2.54 -11.93
N PHE A 367 24.39 2.54 -10.65
CA PHE A 367 25.14 3.20 -9.59
C PHE A 367 26.22 2.32 -9.00
#